data_AF-A0A1W9Z8H2-F1
#
_entry.id   AF-A0A1W9Z8H2-F1
#
_cell.length_a   1.000
_cell.length_b   1.000
_cell.length_c   1.000
_cell.angle_alpha   90.00
_cell.angle_beta   90.00
_cell.angle_gamma   90.00
#
_symmetry.space_group_name_H-M   'P 1'
#
loop_
_entity.id
_entity.type
_entity.pdbx_description
1 polymer ?
#
loop_
_entity_poly.entity_id
_entity_poly.type
_entity_poly.pdbx_seq_one_letter_code
_entity_poly.pdbx_strand_id
1 'polypeptide(L)'
;MRTAALPDPVVAAAVAVRRRGKSKTANWRRPEQVAVIALELDLSGDAVMRRRVEKHWDAVFRLRRAVQRGAGAASRAYLAARHERAGDPQAVRHRLGLSRKAIEDRAKVHVERAGWMRAHLTKATALHVADEVWQSCDRFLFCDSRRRRHRPPRVGSWWDFTRIPGRARSHTKTQPVWETYRLVGSLQGHLDTYGQRATIAAAGAVESGRSVLAQPKRLPAPAGNRRSWWDYDGPLAVVYTGLPGGDLVMPVRLAQGAGQFGRLAHFLADPARWHKIDLCRVRDRRAPGGGRYQAHLTILGPGWVGPTTAQLRQFAPTGRIGGGDGNVSNIAVASIDTHGERPAVLTSHVTATPDQQQITVREAKKARDRMRALDRSRRATNASQYRLSPNQQARADRRAAAGLPTRTVDTPAGARVATSAGNPVQAYRKDVVSHAYRDLRADHAAAASATTRRKDAFARQTAQAIVAAHGPHLITEDVDVRTWARRWGRGVAAFTPGRMLSRLAGECTATGGTLLTASTFTT
;
A
#
# COMPACT_ATOMS: atom_id res chain seq x y z
N MET A 1 31.71 43.59 -31.31
CA MET A 1 32.73 42.75 -30.63
C MET A 1 32.36 42.66 -29.16
N ARG A 2 32.05 41.55 -28.50
CA ARG A 2 32.25 40.11 -28.71
C ARG A 2 30.93 39.38 -28.40
N THR A 3 30.50 38.51 -29.29
CA THR A 3 29.45 37.52 -29.06
C THR A 3 29.95 36.48 -28.06
N ALA A 4 29.34 36.42 -26.87
CA ALA A 4 29.57 35.32 -25.94
C ALA A 4 28.71 34.13 -26.40
N ALA A 5 29.37 33.13 -26.99
CA ALA A 5 28.75 31.88 -27.40
C ALA A 5 28.14 31.16 -26.18
N LEU A 6 26.86 30.82 -26.29
CA LEU A 6 26.20 29.85 -25.41
C LEU A 6 26.96 28.51 -25.49
N PRO A 7 27.19 27.81 -24.37
CA PRO A 7 27.87 26.53 -24.40
C PRO A 7 27.07 25.50 -25.22
N ASP A 8 27.77 24.82 -26.12
CA ASP A 8 27.28 23.76 -26.99
C ASP A 8 26.42 22.71 -26.24
N PRO A 9 25.33 22.22 -26.86
CA PRO A 9 24.55 21.13 -26.30
C PRO A 9 25.39 19.86 -26.34
N VAL A 10 25.94 19.48 -25.17
CA VAL A 10 26.53 18.18 -24.93
C VAL A 10 25.59 17.09 -25.44
N VAL A 11 25.96 16.51 -26.57
CA VAL A 11 25.62 15.21 -27.15
C VAL A 11 24.40 14.57 -26.49
N ALA A 12 23.26 14.73 -27.16
CA ALA A 12 22.06 13.95 -26.94
C ALA A 12 22.37 12.46 -27.21
N ALA A 13 22.90 11.76 -26.21
CA ALA A 13 22.99 10.32 -26.22
C ALA A 13 21.58 9.77 -26.44
N ALA A 14 21.36 9.12 -27.58
CA ALA A 14 20.07 8.57 -28.01
C ALA A 14 19.36 7.88 -26.84
N VAL A 15 18.35 8.55 -26.30
CA VAL A 15 17.59 8.04 -25.15
C VAL A 15 16.70 6.94 -25.67
N ALA A 16 17.11 5.69 -25.47
CA ALA A 16 16.34 4.53 -25.90
C ALA A 16 14.93 4.58 -25.29
N VAL A 17 13.94 4.89 -26.12
CA VAL A 17 12.52 4.85 -25.79
C VAL A 17 12.06 3.40 -25.77
N ARG A 18 11.20 3.06 -24.81
CA ARG A 18 10.63 1.72 -24.65
C ARG A 18 9.89 1.30 -25.93
N ARG A 19 10.44 0.33 -26.68
CA ARG A 19 9.74 -0.36 -27.77
C ARG A 19 9.53 -1.82 -27.37
N ARG A 20 8.27 -2.27 -27.31
CA ARG A 20 7.93 -3.68 -27.07
C ARG A 20 8.04 -4.42 -28.40
N GLY A 21 8.72 -5.58 -28.42
CA GLY A 21 8.78 -6.43 -29.61
C GLY A 21 7.39 -6.93 -30.06
N LYS A 22 7.24 -7.25 -31.35
CA LYS A 22 6.00 -7.79 -31.92
C LYS A 22 5.67 -9.14 -31.26
N SER A 23 4.43 -9.32 -30.80
CA SER A 23 3.94 -10.61 -30.30
C SER A 23 3.45 -11.45 -31.47
N LYS A 24 3.69 -12.77 -31.43
CA LYS A 24 3.20 -13.71 -32.45
C LYS A 24 1.68 -13.97 -32.35
N THR A 25 1.06 -13.60 -31.24
CA THR A 25 -0.39 -13.75 -31.00
C THR A 25 -1.00 -12.49 -30.39
N ALA A 26 -2.32 -12.33 -30.56
CA ALA A 26 -3.08 -11.28 -29.90
C ALA A 26 -2.87 -11.38 -28.38
N ASN A 27 -2.25 -10.34 -27.81
CA ASN A 27 -1.99 -10.32 -26.38
C ASN A 27 -3.31 -10.20 -25.63
N TRP A 28 -3.52 -11.06 -24.63
CA TRP A 28 -4.59 -10.89 -23.66
C TRP A 28 -4.58 -9.45 -23.14
N ARG A 29 -5.73 -8.76 -23.26
CA ARG A 29 -5.90 -7.39 -22.78
C ARG A 29 -6.56 -7.44 -21.42
N ARG A 30 -5.91 -6.80 -20.45
CA ARG A 30 -6.49 -6.59 -19.13
C ARG A 30 -7.74 -5.72 -19.28
N PRO A 31 -8.87 -6.08 -18.65
CA PRO A 31 -10.03 -5.19 -18.56
C PRO A 31 -9.64 -3.84 -17.96
N GLU A 32 -10.38 -2.79 -18.36
CA GLU A 32 -10.14 -1.43 -17.88
C GLU A 32 -10.25 -1.35 -16.35
N GLN A 33 -11.24 -2.03 -15.79
CA GLN A 33 -11.48 -2.04 -14.36
C GLN A 33 -10.92 -3.31 -13.70
N VAL A 34 -10.17 -3.10 -12.63
CA VAL A 34 -9.68 -4.18 -11.76
C VAL A 34 -9.74 -3.73 -10.32
N ALA A 35 -10.20 -4.62 -9.46
CA ALA A 35 -10.30 -4.41 -8.02
C ALA A 35 -9.37 -5.35 -7.26
N VAL A 36 -9.13 -5.02 -5.98
CA VAL A 36 -8.39 -5.88 -5.05
C VAL A 36 -9.18 -6.00 -3.75
N ILE A 37 -9.39 -7.23 -3.29
CA ILE A 37 -9.84 -7.53 -1.93
C ILE A 37 -8.68 -8.11 -1.12
N ALA A 38 -8.47 -7.59 0.09
CA ALA A 38 -7.56 -8.18 1.05
C ALA A 38 -8.32 -9.22 1.88
N LEU A 39 -7.91 -10.48 1.78
CA LEU A 39 -8.43 -11.61 2.52
C LEU A 39 -7.47 -11.94 3.66
N GLU A 40 -7.93 -11.96 4.91
CA GLU A 40 -7.08 -12.32 6.05
C GLU A 40 -6.82 -13.83 6.03
N LEU A 41 -5.58 -14.24 6.31
CA LEU A 41 -5.19 -15.64 6.38
C LEU A 41 -5.00 -16.04 7.84
N ASP A 42 -5.82 -16.99 8.31
CA ASP A 42 -5.78 -17.44 9.70
C ASP A 42 -4.85 -18.64 9.88
N LEU A 43 -3.66 -18.35 10.41
CA LEU A 43 -2.64 -19.34 10.76
C LEU A 43 -2.52 -19.51 12.29
N SER A 44 -3.49 -19.03 13.06
CA SER A 44 -3.42 -19.08 14.53
C SER A 44 -3.73 -20.46 15.11
N GLY A 45 -4.47 -21.29 14.36
CA GLY A 45 -4.79 -22.67 14.73
C GLY A 45 -3.69 -23.69 14.45
N ASP A 46 -2.72 -23.36 13.60
CA ASP A 46 -1.69 -24.30 13.14
C ASP A 46 -0.29 -23.66 13.17
N ALA A 47 0.44 -23.91 14.25
CA ALA A 47 1.79 -23.41 14.45
C ALA A 47 2.81 -24.00 13.46
N VAL A 48 2.58 -25.22 12.97
CA VAL A 48 3.47 -25.87 11.99
C VAL A 48 3.32 -25.18 10.65
N MET A 49 2.09 -25.04 10.15
CA MET A 49 1.79 -24.35 8.90
C MET A 49 2.29 -22.90 8.93
N ARG A 50 2.10 -22.22 10.07
CA ARG A 50 2.64 -20.89 10.29
C ARG A 50 4.16 -20.82 10.09
N ARG A 51 4.92 -21.71 10.74
CA ARG A 51 6.38 -21.77 10.57
C ARG A 51 6.78 -22.05 9.12
N ARG A 52 6.02 -22.89 8.41
CA ARG A 52 6.27 -23.18 6.99
C ARG A 52 6.03 -21.96 6.11
N VAL A 53 4.97 -21.18 6.36
CA VAL A 53 4.71 -19.90 5.68
C VAL A 53 5.81 -18.87 5.97
N GLU A 54 6.31 -18.82 7.21
CA GLU A 54 7.44 -17.95 7.58
C GLU A 54 8.74 -18.34 6.87
N LYS A 55 9.02 -19.65 6.74
CA LYS A 55 10.16 -20.17 5.95
C LYS A 55 10.03 -19.89 4.46
N HIS A 56 8.83 -20.01 3.90
CA HIS A 56 8.53 -19.57 2.54
C HIS A 56 8.87 -18.07 2.37
N TRP A 57 8.47 -17.23 3.32
CA TRP A 57 8.77 -15.80 3.29
C TRP A 57 10.27 -15.50 3.36
N ASP A 58 11.02 -16.19 4.23
CA ASP A 58 12.48 -16.06 4.34
C ASP A 58 13.19 -16.51 3.06
N ALA A 59 12.79 -17.64 2.48
CA ALA A 59 13.35 -18.14 1.23
C ALA A 59 13.16 -17.14 0.08
N VAL A 60 11.94 -16.63 -0.10
CA VAL A 60 11.63 -15.64 -1.15
C VAL A 60 12.38 -14.32 -0.91
N PHE A 61 12.48 -13.87 0.35
CA PHE A 61 13.26 -12.67 0.68
C PHE A 61 14.73 -12.81 0.34
N ARG A 62 15.37 -13.93 0.72
CA ARG A 62 16.77 -14.19 0.44
C ARG A 62 17.02 -14.28 -1.06
N LEU A 63 16.15 -14.97 -1.80
CA LEU A 63 16.18 -15.01 -3.26
C LEU A 63 16.10 -13.61 -3.86
N ARG A 64 15.10 -12.82 -3.46
CA ARG A 64 14.93 -11.44 -3.94
C ARG A 64 16.18 -10.61 -3.70
N ARG A 65 16.78 -10.69 -2.51
CA ARG A 65 18.02 -9.96 -2.20
C ARG A 65 19.18 -10.40 -3.08
N ALA A 66 19.37 -11.70 -3.30
CA ALA A 66 20.41 -12.22 -4.17
C ALA A 66 20.26 -11.68 -5.60
N VAL A 67 19.05 -11.77 -6.15
CA VAL A 67 18.73 -11.29 -7.50
C VAL A 67 18.88 -9.76 -7.59
N GLN A 68 18.42 -9.00 -6.59
CA GLN A 68 18.59 -7.54 -6.53
C GLN A 68 20.05 -7.10 -6.45
N ARG A 69 20.90 -7.83 -5.70
CA ARG A 69 22.34 -7.54 -5.63
C ARG A 69 22.99 -7.74 -6.99
N GLY A 70 22.75 -8.88 -7.63
CA GLY A 70 23.29 -9.19 -8.96
C GLY A 70 22.82 -8.17 -10.01
N ALA A 71 21.52 -7.88 -10.04
CA ALA A 71 20.94 -6.91 -10.95
C ALA A 71 21.46 -5.48 -10.70
N GLY A 72 21.62 -5.08 -9.43
CA GLY A 72 22.17 -3.79 -9.04
C GLY A 72 23.65 -3.63 -9.41
N ALA A 73 24.45 -4.69 -9.26
CA ALA A 73 25.84 -4.71 -9.70
C ALA A 73 25.95 -4.58 -11.23
N ALA A 74 25.19 -5.38 -11.99
CA ALA A 74 25.13 -5.28 -13.45
C ALA A 74 24.66 -3.89 -13.91
N SER A 75 23.65 -3.30 -13.24
CA SER A 75 23.15 -1.96 -13.53
C SER A 75 24.20 -0.86 -13.31
N ARG A 76 25.04 -0.98 -12.28
CA ARG A 76 26.15 -0.04 -12.04
C ARG A 76 27.28 -0.24 -13.05
N ALA A 77 27.64 -1.47 -13.36
CA ALA A 77 28.62 -1.79 -14.39
C ALA A 77 28.20 -1.23 -15.76
N TYR A 78 26.91 -1.32 -16.10
CA TYR A 78 26.38 -0.71 -17.30
C TYR A 78 26.63 0.80 -17.35
N LEU A 79 26.35 1.54 -16.27
CA LEU A 79 26.64 2.97 -16.24
C LEU A 79 28.13 3.28 -16.35
N ALA A 80 28.98 2.49 -15.69
CA ALA A 80 30.43 2.65 -15.69
C ALA A 80 31.05 2.42 -17.09
N ALA A 81 30.45 1.55 -17.92
CA ALA A 81 30.87 1.29 -19.30
C ALA A 81 30.49 2.43 -20.26
N ARG A 82 30.84 3.69 -19.94
CA ARG A 82 30.44 4.89 -20.70
C ARG A 82 30.84 4.82 -22.17
N HIS A 83 32.09 4.44 -22.45
CA HIS A 83 32.63 4.39 -23.81
C HIS A 83 31.98 3.28 -24.65
N GLU A 84 31.87 2.07 -24.10
CA GLU A 84 31.20 0.96 -24.79
C GLU A 84 29.71 1.26 -25.06
N ARG A 85 29.02 1.90 -24.12
CA ARG A 85 27.61 2.30 -24.29
C ARG A 85 27.40 3.37 -25.36
N ALA A 86 28.41 4.17 -25.66
CA ALA A 86 28.33 5.16 -26.72
C ALA A 86 28.32 4.51 -28.11
N GLY A 87 29.02 3.37 -28.26
CA GLY A 87 29.02 2.56 -29.48
C GLY A 87 27.80 1.65 -29.58
N ASP A 88 27.64 0.69 -28.67
CA ASP A 88 26.51 -0.26 -28.69
C ASP A 88 25.95 -0.51 -27.28
N PRO A 89 24.93 0.26 -26.85
CA PRO A 89 24.31 0.08 -25.55
C PRO A 89 23.56 -1.26 -25.43
N GLN A 90 23.18 -1.92 -26.53
CA GLN A 90 22.51 -3.22 -26.50
C GLN A 90 23.50 -4.36 -26.24
N ALA A 91 24.66 -4.36 -26.91
CA ALA A 91 25.73 -5.33 -26.65
C ALA A 91 26.19 -5.29 -25.18
N VAL A 92 26.37 -4.08 -24.62
CA VAL A 92 26.74 -3.93 -23.20
C VAL A 92 25.66 -4.51 -22.28
N ARG A 93 24.36 -4.28 -22.56
CA ARG A 93 23.28 -4.91 -21.78
C ARG A 93 23.30 -6.43 -21.89
N HIS A 94 23.54 -6.98 -23.08
CA HIS A 94 23.60 -8.42 -23.31
C HIS A 94 24.75 -9.05 -22.53
N ARG A 95 25.97 -8.51 -22.66
CA ARG A 95 27.17 -8.95 -21.92
C ARG A 95 26.96 -8.95 -20.41
N LEU A 96 26.30 -7.92 -19.88
CA LEU A 96 26.01 -7.78 -18.45
C LEU A 96 24.76 -8.57 -17.99
N GLY A 97 24.08 -9.28 -18.90
CA GLY A 97 22.83 -10.00 -18.62
C GLY A 97 21.73 -9.08 -18.06
N LEU A 98 21.61 -7.87 -18.59
CA LEU A 98 20.55 -6.91 -18.30
C LEU A 98 19.38 -7.11 -19.27
N SER A 99 18.76 -8.28 -19.16
CA SER A 99 17.50 -8.63 -19.82
C SER A 99 16.59 -9.35 -18.83
N ARG A 100 15.29 -9.35 -19.11
CA ARG A 100 14.30 -10.10 -18.32
C ARG A 100 14.71 -11.57 -18.16
N LYS A 101 15.02 -12.22 -19.29
CA LYS A 101 15.41 -13.64 -19.34
C LYS A 101 16.67 -13.93 -18.53
N ALA A 102 17.69 -13.08 -18.62
CA ALA A 102 18.92 -13.26 -17.86
C ALA A 102 18.70 -13.12 -16.34
N ILE A 103 17.84 -12.20 -15.90
CA ILE A 103 17.48 -12.10 -14.47
C ILE A 103 16.69 -13.33 -14.01
N GLU A 104 15.75 -13.82 -14.83
CA GLU A 104 15.01 -15.07 -14.57
C GLU A 104 15.95 -16.27 -14.45
N ASP A 105 16.95 -16.40 -15.31
CA ASP A 105 17.92 -17.50 -15.26
C ASP A 105 18.81 -17.41 -14.01
N ARG A 106 19.26 -16.22 -13.63
CA ARG A 106 19.99 -16.04 -12.36
C ARG A 106 19.15 -16.47 -11.16
N ALA A 107 17.85 -16.16 -11.15
CA ALA A 107 16.97 -16.58 -10.08
C ALA A 107 16.86 -18.12 -10.00
N LYS A 108 16.75 -18.81 -11.14
CA LYS A 108 16.76 -20.29 -11.19
C LYS A 108 18.07 -20.85 -10.61
N VAL A 109 19.21 -20.33 -11.07
CA VAL A 109 20.53 -20.75 -10.59
C VAL A 109 20.67 -20.55 -9.07
N HIS A 110 20.16 -19.45 -8.52
CA HIS A 110 20.15 -19.23 -7.08
C HIS A 110 19.33 -20.28 -6.33
N VAL A 111 18.15 -20.64 -6.83
CA VAL A 111 17.30 -21.67 -6.23
C VAL A 111 17.95 -23.05 -6.32
N GLU A 112 18.56 -23.37 -7.45
CA GLU A 112 19.28 -24.62 -7.69
C GLU A 112 20.48 -24.79 -6.77
N ARG A 113 21.37 -23.79 -6.75
CA ARG A 113 22.60 -23.83 -5.93
C ARG A 113 22.33 -23.78 -4.44
N ALA A 114 21.27 -23.12 -4.00
CA ALA A 114 20.95 -23.06 -2.58
C ALA A 114 20.46 -24.40 -2.03
N GLY A 115 19.82 -25.26 -2.85
CA GLY A 115 19.27 -26.56 -2.45
C GLY A 115 18.07 -26.44 -1.50
N TRP A 116 18.28 -25.89 -0.31
CA TRP A 116 17.28 -25.74 0.76
C TRP A 116 16.08 -24.86 0.35
N MET A 117 16.27 -23.89 -0.56
CA MET A 117 15.16 -23.03 -1.02
C MET A 117 14.05 -23.83 -1.70
N ARG A 118 14.38 -24.95 -2.37
CA ARG A 118 13.39 -25.80 -3.05
C ARG A 118 12.41 -26.47 -2.08
N ALA A 119 12.76 -26.59 -0.79
CA ALA A 119 11.84 -27.05 0.24
C ALA A 119 10.73 -26.03 0.56
N HIS A 120 10.90 -24.77 0.15
CA HIS A 120 10.07 -23.66 0.58
C HIS A 120 9.52 -22.79 -0.56
N LEU A 121 10.06 -22.86 -1.77
CA LEU A 121 9.52 -22.15 -2.92
C LEU A 121 9.65 -22.99 -4.20
N THR A 122 8.79 -22.68 -5.17
CA THR A 122 8.77 -23.27 -6.50
C THR A 122 9.53 -22.40 -7.49
N LYS A 123 9.89 -23.02 -8.63
CA LYS A 123 10.50 -22.30 -9.77
C LYS A 123 9.63 -21.13 -10.24
N ALA A 124 8.30 -21.27 -10.24
CA ALA A 124 7.38 -20.20 -10.61
C ALA A 124 7.56 -18.95 -9.72
N THR A 125 7.57 -19.12 -8.40
CA THR A 125 7.80 -18.01 -7.47
C THR A 125 9.15 -17.30 -7.73
N ALA A 126 10.20 -18.05 -8.07
CA ALA A 126 11.49 -17.48 -8.42
C ALA A 126 11.43 -16.57 -9.66
N LEU A 127 10.70 -16.99 -10.69
CA LEU A 127 10.50 -16.20 -11.92
C LEU A 127 9.73 -14.91 -11.66
N HIS A 128 8.74 -14.92 -10.76
CA HIS A 128 7.98 -13.71 -10.42
C HIS A 128 8.79 -12.71 -9.61
N VAL A 129 9.62 -13.20 -8.69
CA VAL A 129 10.60 -12.36 -8.01
C VAL A 129 11.56 -11.73 -9.02
N ALA A 130 12.06 -12.52 -9.99
CA ALA A 130 12.92 -12.03 -11.05
C ALA A 130 12.24 -10.94 -11.90
N ASP A 131 10.98 -11.13 -12.29
CA ASP A 131 10.22 -10.15 -13.08
C ASP A 131 10.04 -8.82 -12.32
N GLU A 132 9.71 -8.85 -11.02
CA GLU A 132 9.65 -7.61 -10.22
C GLU A 132 11.00 -6.89 -10.14
N VAL A 133 12.10 -7.64 -10.02
CA VAL A 133 13.44 -7.04 -10.02
C VAL A 133 13.75 -6.47 -11.41
N TRP A 134 13.39 -7.17 -12.48
CA TRP A 134 13.52 -6.67 -13.85
C TRP A 134 12.73 -5.38 -14.06
N GLN A 135 11.48 -5.27 -13.59
CA GLN A 135 10.71 -4.02 -13.69
C GLN A 135 11.39 -2.82 -13.00
N SER A 136 12.23 -3.07 -11.99
CA SER A 136 13.05 -2.04 -11.36
C SER A 136 14.30 -1.70 -12.18
N CYS A 137 14.90 -2.70 -12.83
CA CYS A 137 16.01 -2.50 -13.77
C CYS A 137 15.54 -1.75 -15.02
N ASP A 138 14.44 -2.18 -15.62
CA ASP A 138 13.83 -1.61 -16.82
C ASP A 138 13.60 -0.10 -16.65
N ARG A 139 12.97 0.31 -15.54
CA ARG A 139 12.73 1.71 -15.19
C ARG A 139 13.99 2.54 -14.91
N PHE A 140 15.11 1.88 -14.60
CA PHE A 140 16.42 2.52 -14.45
C PHE A 140 17.15 2.63 -15.79
N LEU A 141 17.04 1.59 -16.63
CA LEU A 141 17.72 1.51 -17.93
C LEU A 141 17.05 2.38 -18.99
N PHE A 142 15.71 2.47 -18.96
CA PHE A 142 14.90 3.20 -19.93
C PHE A 142 14.16 4.34 -19.24
N CYS A 143 14.04 5.46 -19.95
CA CYS A 143 13.27 6.59 -19.43
C CYS A 143 11.76 6.33 -19.55
N ASP A 144 10.99 6.96 -18.66
CA ASP A 144 9.55 7.07 -18.79
C ASP A 144 9.14 8.06 -19.91
N SER A 145 7.84 8.24 -20.12
CA SER A 145 7.31 9.20 -21.11
C SER A 145 7.69 10.65 -20.82
N ARG A 146 8.11 10.96 -19.59
CA ARG A 146 8.61 12.27 -19.16
C ARG A 146 10.14 12.35 -19.20
N ARG A 147 10.78 11.39 -19.88
CA ARG A 147 12.25 11.24 -20.01
C ARG A 147 12.99 11.07 -18.68
N ARG A 148 12.30 10.69 -17.59
CA ARG A 148 12.91 10.45 -16.28
C ARG A 148 13.26 8.99 -16.08
N ARG A 149 14.36 8.73 -15.39
CA ARG A 149 14.77 7.37 -14.97
C ARG A 149 14.56 7.19 -13.48
N HIS A 150 14.26 5.96 -13.09
CA HIS A 150 14.30 5.58 -11.69
C HIS A 150 15.73 5.34 -11.22
N ARG A 151 15.93 5.26 -9.90
CA ARG A 151 17.18 4.86 -9.27
C ARG A 151 17.46 3.36 -9.52
N PRO A 152 18.73 2.93 -9.48
CA PRO A 152 19.07 1.52 -9.67
C PRO A 152 18.39 0.63 -8.62
N PRO A 153 18.17 -0.67 -8.94
CA PRO A 153 17.59 -1.62 -8.00
C PRO A 153 18.30 -1.60 -6.65
N ARG A 154 17.53 -1.40 -5.57
CA ARG A 154 18.03 -1.40 -4.19
C ARG A 154 17.64 -2.70 -3.49
N VAL A 155 18.56 -3.20 -2.69
CA VAL A 155 18.32 -4.35 -1.81
C VAL A 155 17.47 -3.88 -0.64
N GLY A 156 16.24 -4.39 -0.55
CA GLY A 156 15.33 -4.05 0.55
C GLY A 156 15.74 -4.67 1.88
N SER A 157 15.23 -4.12 2.98
CA SER A 157 15.33 -4.75 4.30
C SER A 157 14.27 -5.85 4.46
N TRP A 158 14.46 -6.74 5.43
CA TRP A 158 13.44 -7.73 5.79
C TRP A 158 12.13 -7.03 6.15
N TRP A 159 12.21 -5.97 6.93
CA TRP A 159 11.05 -5.24 7.43
C TRP A 159 10.24 -4.55 6.34
N ASP A 160 10.89 -4.14 5.25
CA ASP A 160 10.23 -3.54 4.07
C ASP A 160 9.70 -4.58 3.09
N PHE A 161 10.11 -5.85 3.24
CA PHE A 161 9.64 -6.94 2.40
C PHE A 161 8.29 -7.45 2.92
N THR A 162 7.22 -6.74 2.56
CA THR A 162 5.84 -6.98 3.03
C THR A 162 4.95 -7.69 2.01
N ARG A 163 5.46 -7.98 0.80
CA ARG A 163 4.70 -8.62 -0.27
C ARG A 163 5.54 -9.66 -1.02
N ILE A 164 4.96 -10.83 -1.24
CA ILE A 164 5.42 -11.81 -2.24
C ILE A 164 4.47 -11.74 -3.44
N PRO A 165 4.98 -11.41 -4.64
CA PRO A 165 4.15 -11.39 -5.83
C PRO A 165 3.71 -12.80 -6.21
N GLY A 166 2.41 -12.99 -6.45
CA GLY A 166 1.94 -14.17 -7.17
C GLY A 166 1.84 -13.93 -8.68
N ARG A 167 1.59 -15.01 -9.41
CA ARG A 167 1.26 -14.93 -10.84
C ARG A 167 -0.21 -14.68 -11.05
N ALA A 168 -0.51 -13.94 -12.10
CA ALA A 168 -1.80 -13.99 -12.75
C ALA A 168 -2.12 -15.39 -13.25
N ARG A 169 -3.38 -15.79 -13.10
CA ARG A 169 -4.01 -16.93 -13.75
C ARG A 169 -3.80 -16.84 -15.25
N SER A 170 -3.40 -17.94 -15.86
CA SER A 170 -3.14 -18.00 -17.31
C SER A 170 -4.44 -17.96 -18.09
N HIS A 171 -4.71 -16.84 -18.79
CA HIS A 171 -5.90 -16.68 -19.64
C HIS A 171 -5.74 -17.22 -21.07
N THR A 172 -4.56 -17.73 -21.41
CA THR A 172 -4.26 -18.29 -22.74
C THR A 172 -4.47 -19.81 -22.81
N LYS A 173 -4.87 -20.44 -21.72
CA LYS A 173 -5.16 -21.87 -21.65
C LYS A 173 -6.67 -22.07 -21.62
N THR A 174 -7.16 -23.14 -22.24
CA THR A 174 -8.59 -23.54 -22.24
C THR A 174 -9.14 -23.71 -20.83
N GLN A 175 -8.30 -24.19 -19.90
CA GLN A 175 -8.56 -24.15 -18.47
C GLN A 175 -7.59 -23.16 -17.80
N PRO A 176 -8.07 -22.07 -17.19
CA PRO A 176 -7.15 -21.05 -16.74
C PRO A 176 -6.45 -21.47 -15.43
N VAL A 177 -5.12 -21.65 -15.52
CA VAL A 177 -4.26 -22.26 -14.49
C VAL A 177 -3.66 -21.21 -13.54
N TRP A 178 -3.64 -21.53 -12.25
CA TRP A 178 -2.92 -20.79 -11.20
C TRP A 178 -1.51 -21.36 -11.03
N GLU A 179 -0.48 -20.51 -11.11
CA GLU A 179 0.91 -21.00 -11.10
C GLU A 179 1.65 -20.82 -9.77
N THR A 180 1.12 -19.99 -8.86
CA THR A 180 1.70 -19.82 -7.52
C THR A 180 0.64 -20.03 -6.46
N TYR A 181 -0.05 -18.97 -6.05
CA TYR A 181 -1.05 -18.99 -5.01
C TYR A 181 -2.41 -19.07 -5.66
N ARG A 182 -3.27 -19.94 -5.14
CA ARG A 182 -4.63 -20.12 -5.63
C ARG A 182 -5.61 -19.94 -4.49
N LEU A 183 -6.71 -19.25 -4.75
CA LEU A 183 -7.89 -19.33 -3.90
C LEU A 183 -8.71 -20.56 -4.31
N VAL A 184 -8.98 -21.43 -3.35
CA VAL A 184 -9.78 -22.66 -3.48
C VAL A 184 -11.01 -22.57 -2.59
N GLY A 185 -11.99 -23.44 -2.84
CA GLY A 185 -13.27 -23.42 -2.16
C GLY A 185 -14.23 -22.45 -2.84
N SER A 186 -15.39 -22.25 -2.22
CA SER A 186 -16.40 -21.33 -2.71
C SER A 186 -16.93 -20.45 -1.58
N LEU A 187 -17.53 -19.30 -1.95
CA LEU A 187 -18.23 -18.48 -0.96
C LEU A 187 -19.41 -19.25 -0.36
N GLN A 188 -20.09 -20.09 -1.14
CA GLN A 188 -21.19 -20.94 -0.67
C GLN A 188 -20.67 -21.97 0.34
N GLY A 189 -19.61 -22.74 0.04
CA GLY A 189 -19.03 -23.68 0.98
C GLY A 189 -18.51 -23.01 2.27
N HIS A 190 -18.07 -21.76 2.18
CA HIS A 190 -17.72 -20.97 3.36
C HIS A 190 -18.96 -20.58 4.20
N LEU A 191 -20.09 -20.24 3.55
CA LEU A 191 -21.38 -20.02 4.20
C LEU A 191 -21.94 -21.31 4.82
N ASP A 192 -21.84 -22.44 4.14
CA ASP A 192 -22.35 -23.72 4.63
C ASP A 192 -21.61 -24.16 5.89
N THR A 193 -20.32 -23.82 5.98
CA THR A 193 -19.46 -24.16 7.12
C THR A 193 -19.62 -23.18 8.29
N TYR A 194 -19.68 -21.87 8.02
CA TYR A 194 -19.56 -20.82 9.06
C TYR A 194 -20.75 -19.86 9.11
N GLY A 195 -21.79 -20.06 8.31
CA GLY A 195 -23.01 -19.26 8.29
C GLY A 195 -24.23 -20.06 8.73
N GLN A 196 -25.41 -19.48 8.54
CA GLN A 196 -26.70 -20.09 8.89
C GLN A 196 -27.24 -21.03 7.78
N ARG A 197 -26.37 -21.68 7.00
CA ARG A 197 -26.73 -22.53 5.84
C ARG A 197 -27.72 -21.86 4.85
N ALA A 198 -27.52 -20.56 4.61
CA ALA A 198 -28.27 -19.80 3.63
C ALA A 198 -27.57 -19.81 2.26
N THR A 199 -28.32 -19.58 1.18
CA THR A 199 -27.73 -19.31 -0.14
C THR A 199 -27.02 -17.96 -0.14
N ILE A 200 -26.04 -17.74 -1.04
CA ILE A 200 -25.38 -16.43 -1.21
C ILE A 200 -26.41 -15.30 -1.41
N ALA A 201 -27.46 -15.54 -2.19
CA ALA A 201 -28.50 -14.55 -2.44
C ALA A 201 -29.29 -14.21 -1.16
N ALA A 202 -29.76 -15.23 -0.42
CA ALA A 202 -30.48 -15.03 0.83
C ALA A 202 -29.60 -14.34 1.89
N ALA A 203 -28.33 -14.75 2.00
CA ALA A 203 -27.35 -14.11 2.87
C ALA A 203 -27.09 -12.64 2.51
N GLY A 204 -27.16 -12.28 1.23
CA GLY A 204 -27.08 -10.90 0.74
C GLY A 204 -28.28 -10.03 1.10
N ALA A 205 -29.45 -10.66 1.28
CA ALA A 205 -30.70 -9.98 1.63
C ALA A 205 -30.92 -9.79 3.15
N VAL A 206 -30.09 -10.42 4.00
CA VAL A 206 -30.19 -10.27 5.46
C VAL A 206 -30.07 -8.81 5.86
N GLU A 207 -31.01 -8.35 6.70
CA GLU A 207 -31.12 -6.97 7.16
C GLU A 207 -29.79 -6.39 7.67
N SER A 208 -29.62 -5.09 7.39
CA SER A 208 -28.47 -4.29 7.83
C SER A 208 -28.41 -4.23 9.36
N GLY A 209 -27.71 -5.18 9.98
CA GLY A 209 -27.56 -5.22 11.44
C GLY A 209 -27.03 -6.55 11.98
N ARG A 210 -27.23 -7.65 11.25
CA ARG A 210 -26.77 -8.99 11.69
C ARG A 210 -25.53 -9.45 10.92
N SER A 211 -24.66 -10.19 11.60
CA SER A 211 -23.53 -10.86 10.95
C SER A 211 -24.02 -12.16 10.32
N VAL A 212 -23.83 -12.31 9.01
CA VAL A 212 -24.13 -13.55 8.28
C VAL A 212 -23.17 -14.69 8.67
N LEU A 213 -21.94 -14.35 9.04
CA LEU A 213 -20.87 -15.31 9.33
C LEU A 213 -20.57 -15.37 10.83
N ALA A 214 -20.44 -16.60 11.35
CA ALA A 214 -20.05 -16.98 12.70
C ALA A 214 -18.81 -17.89 12.64
N GLN A 215 -17.69 -17.36 12.15
CA GLN A 215 -16.41 -18.08 12.11
C GLN A 215 -15.81 -18.23 13.52
N PRO A 216 -15.25 -19.40 13.89
CA PRO A 216 -14.61 -19.61 15.17
C PRO A 216 -13.37 -18.72 15.36
N LYS A 217 -12.88 -18.57 16.59
CA LYS A 217 -11.70 -17.75 16.91
C LYS A 217 -10.43 -18.21 16.18
N ARG A 218 -10.31 -19.50 15.91
CA ARG A 218 -9.23 -20.12 15.11
C ARG A 218 -9.89 -20.92 14.01
N LEU A 219 -9.61 -20.61 12.75
CA LEU A 219 -10.11 -21.39 11.63
C LEU A 219 -9.32 -22.70 11.51
N PRO A 220 -9.98 -23.86 11.41
CA PRO A 220 -9.32 -25.09 11.05
C PRO A 220 -8.82 -25.02 9.60
N ALA A 221 -7.75 -25.74 9.30
CA ALA A 221 -7.37 -25.99 7.92
C ALA A 221 -8.48 -26.79 7.21
N PRO A 222 -8.81 -26.48 5.95
CA PRO A 222 -9.64 -27.35 5.12
C PRO A 222 -9.27 -28.82 5.21
N ALA A 223 -10.12 -29.60 5.87
CA ALA A 223 -10.02 -31.04 6.01
C ALA A 223 -11.02 -31.73 5.05
N GLY A 224 -10.73 -32.97 4.65
CA GLY A 224 -11.59 -33.76 3.77
C GLY A 224 -10.79 -34.52 2.72
N ASN A 225 -11.33 -35.66 2.30
CA ASN A 225 -10.75 -36.48 1.25
C ASN A 225 -11.00 -35.80 -0.10
N ARG A 226 -9.99 -35.11 -0.63
CA ARG A 226 -10.08 -34.41 -1.93
C ARG A 226 -9.14 -35.08 -2.93
N ARG A 227 -9.63 -35.31 -4.14
CA ARG A 227 -8.80 -35.79 -5.26
C ARG A 227 -7.81 -34.71 -5.70
N SER A 228 -8.26 -33.46 -5.75
CA SER A 228 -7.42 -32.31 -6.05
C SER A 228 -7.95 -31.04 -5.39
N TRP A 229 -7.14 -29.99 -5.36
CA TRP A 229 -7.61 -28.65 -5.00
C TRP A 229 -8.55 -28.02 -6.04
N TRP A 230 -8.62 -28.57 -7.26
CA TRP A 230 -9.53 -28.11 -8.32
C TRP A 230 -10.99 -28.39 -7.97
N ASP A 231 -11.22 -29.52 -7.30
CA ASP A 231 -12.56 -30.02 -6.99
C ASP A 231 -13.02 -29.62 -5.59
N TYR A 232 -12.21 -28.84 -4.86
CA TYR A 232 -12.53 -28.42 -3.50
C TYR A 232 -13.52 -27.24 -3.51
N ASP A 233 -14.72 -27.48 -2.97
CA ASP A 233 -15.87 -26.59 -2.95
C ASP A 233 -16.22 -26.03 -1.56
N GLY A 234 -15.58 -26.55 -0.51
CA GLY A 234 -15.76 -26.14 0.89
C GLY A 234 -15.27 -24.72 1.24
N PRO A 235 -14.98 -24.43 2.53
CA PRO A 235 -14.62 -23.09 2.97
C PRO A 235 -13.34 -22.57 2.31
N LEU A 236 -13.37 -21.29 1.92
CA LEU A 236 -12.27 -20.63 1.22
C LEU A 236 -10.91 -20.78 1.91
N ALA A 237 -9.88 -21.10 1.11
CA ALA A 237 -8.48 -21.12 1.55
C ALA A 237 -7.55 -20.70 0.42
N VAL A 238 -6.38 -20.17 0.79
CA VAL A 238 -5.28 -19.95 -0.16
C VAL A 238 -4.30 -21.10 -0.08
N VAL A 239 -3.99 -21.69 -1.21
CA VAL A 239 -3.07 -22.82 -1.32
C VAL A 239 -1.84 -22.47 -2.14
N TYR A 240 -0.71 -23.02 -1.73
CA TYR A 240 0.55 -22.99 -2.46
C TYR A 240 1.08 -24.40 -2.59
N THR A 241 1.12 -24.91 -3.81
CA THR A 241 1.36 -26.33 -4.09
C THR A 241 2.74 -26.58 -4.71
N GLY A 242 3.13 -27.86 -4.77
CA GLY A 242 4.36 -28.29 -5.44
C GLY A 242 5.62 -28.14 -4.57
N LEU A 243 5.45 -28.11 -3.24
CA LEU A 243 6.55 -28.17 -2.30
C LEU A 243 6.81 -29.63 -1.85
N PRO A 244 8.07 -30.04 -1.65
CA PRO A 244 8.39 -31.40 -1.17
C PRO A 244 7.74 -31.75 0.17
N GLY A 245 7.60 -30.78 1.08
CA GLY A 245 6.98 -30.98 2.39
C GLY A 245 5.45 -30.90 2.40
N GLY A 246 4.80 -31.06 1.24
CA GLY A 246 3.35 -30.90 1.06
C GLY A 246 2.93 -29.44 0.84
N ASP A 247 1.64 -29.21 0.58
CA ASP A 247 1.13 -27.87 0.26
C ASP A 247 1.14 -26.93 1.48
N LEU A 248 1.24 -25.62 1.23
CA LEU A 248 0.85 -24.62 2.24
C LEU A 248 -0.63 -24.33 2.09
N VAL A 249 -1.38 -24.52 3.17
CA VAL A 249 -2.83 -24.29 3.21
C VAL A 249 -3.13 -23.20 4.22
N MET A 250 -3.69 -22.10 3.75
CA MET A 250 -3.92 -20.90 4.56
C MET A 250 -5.42 -20.59 4.57
N PRO A 251 -6.16 -20.98 5.63
CA PRO A 251 -7.59 -20.68 5.76
C PRO A 251 -7.87 -19.19 5.60
N VAL A 252 -8.89 -18.86 4.82
CA VAL A 252 -9.30 -17.46 4.64
C VAL A 252 -10.32 -17.10 5.70
N ARG A 253 -10.03 -16.05 6.47
CA ARG A 253 -11.00 -15.41 7.35
C ARG A 253 -11.70 -14.27 6.63
N LEU A 254 -13.00 -14.41 6.43
CA LEU A 254 -13.83 -13.35 5.85
C LEU A 254 -14.22 -12.31 6.90
N ALA A 255 -14.41 -11.07 6.46
CA ALA A 255 -14.84 -9.99 7.34
C ALA A 255 -16.23 -10.27 7.91
N GLN A 256 -16.37 -10.23 9.23
CA GLN A 256 -17.64 -10.39 9.94
C GLN A 256 -18.24 -9.04 10.29
N GLY A 257 -19.54 -9.02 10.58
CA GLY A 257 -20.28 -7.82 10.97
C GLY A 257 -21.32 -7.38 9.95
N ALA A 258 -22.23 -6.53 10.43
CA ALA A 258 -23.35 -6.00 9.65
C ALA A 258 -22.87 -5.35 8.33
N GLY A 259 -23.59 -5.64 7.23
CA GLY A 259 -23.35 -5.03 5.92
C GLY A 259 -22.06 -5.45 5.21
N GLN A 260 -21.26 -6.38 5.77
CA GLN A 260 -20.03 -6.85 5.11
C GLN A 260 -20.31 -7.84 3.97
N PHE A 261 -21.41 -8.61 4.06
CA PHE A 261 -21.62 -9.76 3.18
C PHE A 261 -21.82 -9.37 1.71
N GLY A 262 -22.57 -8.31 1.40
CA GLY A 262 -22.72 -7.83 0.02
C GLY A 262 -21.38 -7.55 -0.68
N ARG A 263 -20.43 -6.94 0.06
CA ARG A 263 -19.06 -6.74 -0.44
C ARG A 263 -18.32 -8.05 -0.69
N LEU A 264 -18.50 -9.05 0.18
CA LEU A 264 -17.89 -10.37 0.01
C LEU A 264 -18.48 -11.09 -1.20
N ALA A 265 -19.80 -11.08 -1.36
CA ALA A 265 -20.50 -11.66 -2.50
C ALA A 265 -20.02 -11.05 -3.83
N HIS A 266 -19.94 -9.72 -3.93
CA HIS A 266 -19.45 -9.02 -5.13
C HIS A 266 -18.07 -9.50 -5.60
N PHE A 267 -17.18 -9.84 -4.67
CA PHE A 267 -15.81 -10.24 -4.98
C PHE A 267 -15.59 -11.75 -5.06
N LEU A 268 -16.38 -12.54 -4.33
CA LEU A 268 -16.11 -13.96 -4.09
C LEU A 268 -17.19 -14.91 -4.62
N ALA A 269 -18.34 -14.41 -5.06
CA ALA A 269 -19.39 -15.26 -5.62
C ALA A 269 -19.03 -15.83 -7.01
N ASP A 270 -18.16 -15.13 -7.75
CA ASP A 270 -17.74 -15.55 -9.10
C ASP A 270 -16.22 -15.82 -9.16
N PRO A 271 -15.80 -17.10 -9.07
CA PRO A 271 -14.41 -17.52 -9.21
C PRO A 271 -13.79 -17.23 -10.58
N ALA A 272 -14.58 -17.07 -11.64
CA ALA A 272 -14.06 -16.82 -12.98
C ALA A 272 -13.33 -15.46 -13.07
N ARG A 273 -13.73 -14.51 -12.23
CA ARG A 273 -13.14 -13.16 -12.16
C ARG A 273 -11.84 -13.11 -11.35
N TRP A 274 -11.50 -14.16 -10.63
CA TRP A 274 -10.27 -14.19 -9.83
C TRP A 274 -9.04 -14.26 -10.74
N HIS A 275 -8.13 -13.30 -10.56
CA HIS A 275 -7.00 -13.13 -11.46
C HIS A 275 -5.66 -13.50 -10.85
N LYS A 276 -5.34 -12.97 -9.67
CA LYS A 276 -3.99 -13.02 -9.11
C LYS A 276 -4.05 -12.85 -7.60
N ILE A 277 -3.20 -13.55 -6.87
CA ILE A 277 -3.03 -13.35 -5.43
C ILE A 277 -1.60 -12.87 -5.17
N ASP A 278 -1.45 -11.74 -4.51
CA ASP A 278 -0.19 -11.38 -3.83
C ASP A 278 -0.32 -11.78 -2.36
N LEU A 279 0.67 -12.51 -1.82
CA LEU A 279 0.75 -12.72 -0.38
C LEU A 279 1.35 -11.47 0.26
N CYS A 280 0.67 -10.95 1.27
CA CYS A 280 1.03 -9.76 2.00
C CYS A 280 1.19 -10.10 3.48
N ARG A 281 2.15 -9.45 4.14
CA ARG A 281 2.27 -9.47 5.60
C ARG A 281 2.13 -8.08 6.15
N VAL A 282 1.34 -7.97 7.21
CA VAL A 282 1.08 -6.73 7.92
C VAL A 282 1.67 -6.87 9.30
N ARG A 283 2.52 -5.92 9.70
CA ARG A 283 3.06 -5.92 11.06
C ARG A 283 1.94 -5.73 12.06
N ASP A 284 1.87 -6.65 13.01
CA ASP A 284 0.88 -6.63 14.07
C ASP A 284 1.47 -7.30 15.29
N ARG A 285 1.83 -6.50 16.30
CA ARG A 285 2.44 -7.03 17.53
C ARG A 285 1.49 -7.90 18.35
N ARG A 286 0.18 -7.79 18.13
CA ARG A 286 -0.83 -8.59 18.83
C ARG A 286 -1.06 -9.92 18.14
N ALA A 287 -0.66 -10.06 16.88
CA ALA A 287 -0.67 -11.33 16.20
C ALA A 287 0.52 -12.19 16.68
N PRO A 288 0.37 -13.53 16.73
CA PRO A 288 1.51 -14.40 16.98
C PRO A 288 2.61 -14.08 15.95
N GLY A 289 3.88 -14.24 16.30
CA GLY A 289 5.03 -13.94 15.42
C GLY A 289 5.16 -12.47 14.94
N GLY A 290 4.38 -11.53 15.50
CA GLY A 290 4.52 -10.09 15.22
C GLY A 290 3.96 -9.63 13.87
N GLY A 291 3.18 -10.47 13.19
CA GLY A 291 2.56 -10.14 11.90
C GLY A 291 1.31 -10.97 11.57
N ARG A 292 0.41 -10.34 10.81
CA ARG A 292 -0.74 -10.97 10.15
C ARG A 292 -0.43 -11.21 8.68
N TYR A 293 -1.06 -12.22 8.10
CA TYR A 293 -0.92 -12.57 6.70
C TYR A 293 -2.23 -12.28 5.97
N GLN A 294 -2.11 -11.76 4.76
CA GLN A 294 -3.23 -11.44 3.89
C GLN A 294 -2.96 -11.99 2.49
N ALA A 295 -4.01 -12.41 1.80
CA ALA A 295 -4.00 -12.62 0.37
C ALA A 295 -4.69 -11.43 -0.30
N HIS A 296 -3.95 -10.67 -1.10
CA HIS A 296 -4.48 -9.58 -1.90
C HIS A 296 -4.93 -10.16 -3.24
N LEU A 297 -6.22 -10.51 -3.30
CA LEU A 297 -6.85 -11.08 -4.48
C LEU A 297 -7.24 -9.97 -5.46
N THR A 298 -6.61 -9.99 -6.62
CA THR A 298 -6.94 -9.17 -7.78
C THR A 298 -8.11 -9.79 -8.53
N ILE A 299 -9.13 -8.98 -8.82
CA ILE A 299 -10.40 -9.40 -9.42
C ILE A 299 -10.62 -8.57 -10.69
N LEU A 300 -10.92 -9.25 -11.79
CA LEU A 300 -11.23 -8.61 -13.06
C LEU A 300 -12.64 -8.00 -12.99
N GLY A 301 -12.73 -6.68 -13.11
CA GLY A 301 -13.98 -5.93 -13.06
C GLY A 301 -14.03 -4.88 -11.94
N PRO A 302 -15.20 -4.26 -11.74
CA PRO A 302 -15.35 -3.09 -10.88
C PRO A 302 -15.05 -3.36 -9.42
N GLY A 303 -14.64 -2.31 -8.72
CA GLY A 303 -14.65 -2.27 -7.26
C GLY A 303 -16.08 -2.38 -6.71
N TRP A 304 -16.20 -2.74 -5.44
CA TRP A 304 -17.49 -2.76 -4.75
C TRP A 304 -17.99 -1.33 -4.52
N VAL A 305 -19.27 -1.11 -4.85
CA VAL A 305 -20.04 0.09 -4.49
C VAL A 305 -21.17 -0.38 -3.59
N GLY A 306 -21.29 0.20 -2.40
CA GLY A 306 -22.37 -0.18 -1.48
C GLY A 306 -23.74 0.25 -2.01
N PRO A 307 -24.83 -0.44 -1.65
CA PRO A 307 -26.18 -0.13 -2.15
C PRO A 307 -26.58 1.33 -1.95
N THR A 308 -26.33 1.90 -0.76
CA THR A 308 -26.59 3.31 -0.47
C THR A 308 -25.83 4.25 -1.41
N THR A 309 -24.54 3.98 -1.68
CA THR A 309 -23.75 4.80 -2.61
C THR A 309 -24.26 4.65 -4.05
N ALA A 310 -24.62 3.43 -4.47
CA ALA A 310 -25.19 3.20 -5.80
C ALA A 310 -26.50 3.98 -5.97
N GLN A 311 -27.36 3.96 -4.95
CA GLN A 311 -28.60 4.73 -4.91
C GLN A 311 -28.33 6.24 -4.98
N LEU A 312 -27.41 6.77 -4.16
CA LEU A 312 -27.04 8.18 -4.19
C LEU A 312 -26.55 8.65 -5.56
N ARG A 313 -25.79 7.80 -6.27
CA ARG A 313 -25.34 8.11 -7.64
C ARG A 313 -26.48 8.09 -8.65
N GLN A 314 -27.39 7.13 -8.52
CA GLN A 314 -28.54 7.00 -9.42
C GLN A 314 -29.48 8.20 -9.33
N PHE A 315 -29.65 8.76 -8.13
CA PHE A 315 -30.54 9.90 -7.87
C PHE A 315 -29.81 11.26 -7.82
N ALA A 316 -28.52 11.30 -8.16
CA ALA A 316 -27.81 12.58 -8.21
C ALA A 316 -28.39 13.48 -9.31
N PRO A 317 -28.66 14.76 -9.03
CA PRO A 317 -29.35 15.63 -9.98
C PRO A 317 -28.40 16.02 -11.13
N THR A 318 -28.66 15.50 -12.33
CA THR A 318 -27.85 15.75 -13.53
C THR A 318 -28.02 17.15 -14.09
N GLY A 319 -29.17 17.79 -13.82
CA GLY A 319 -29.50 19.14 -14.26
C GLY A 319 -28.85 20.28 -13.49
N ARG A 320 -27.96 19.99 -12.53
CA ARG A 320 -27.34 21.01 -11.69
C ARG A 320 -25.88 21.24 -12.08
N ILE A 321 -25.50 22.51 -12.10
CA ILE A 321 -24.11 22.96 -12.24
C ILE A 321 -23.75 23.74 -10.99
N GLY A 322 -22.63 23.39 -10.37
CA GLY A 322 -22.20 24.01 -9.11
C GLY A 322 -20.77 24.52 -9.07
N GLY A 323 -20.55 25.51 -8.23
CA GLY A 323 -19.25 26.01 -7.82
C GLY A 323 -18.94 25.56 -6.38
N GLY A 324 -17.73 25.07 -6.15
CA GLY A 324 -17.21 24.71 -4.84
C GLY A 324 -16.03 25.59 -4.45
N ASP A 325 -16.14 26.27 -3.31
CA ASP A 325 -15.03 26.96 -2.67
C ASP A 325 -14.51 26.09 -1.51
N GLY A 326 -13.25 25.69 -1.60
CA GLY A 326 -12.60 24.85 -0.60
C GLY A 326 -11.74 25.71 0.31
N ASN A 327 -11.86 25.54 1.62
CA ASN A 327 -10.98 26.20 2.58
C ASN A 327 -10.24 25.18 3.46
N VAL A 328 -9.37 25.67 4.34
CA VAL A 328 -8.55 24.86 5.26
C VAL A 328 -9.41 24.03 6.23
N SER A 329 -10.65 24.45 6.50
CA SER A 329 -11.55 23.84 7.50
C SER A 329 -12.97 23.54 7.02
N ASN A 330 -13.35 23.99 5.82
CA ASN A 330 -14.71 23.83 5.29
C ASN A 330 -14.71 23.74 3.75
N ILE A 331 -15.87 23.38 3.19
CA ILE A 331 -16.19 23.54 1.77
C ILE A 331 -17.55 24.21 1.69
N ALA A 332 -17.65 25.30 0.94
CA ALA A 332 -18.91 25.88 0.51
C ALA A 332 -19.21 25.39 -0.91
N VAL A 333 -20.42 24.92 -1.16
CA VAL A 333 -20.88 24.53 -2.50
C VAL A 333 -22.16 25.29 -2.80
N ALA A 334 -22.23 25.92 -3.96
CA ALA A 334 -23.44 26.51 -4.49
C ALA A 334 -23.73 25.87 -5.85
N SER A 335 -24.99 25.59 -6.14
CA SER A 335 -25.39 25.03 -7.44
C SER A 335 -26.69 25.65 -7.91
N ILE A 336 -26.82 25.81 -9.21
CA ILE A 336 -28.05 26.26 -9.87
C ILE A 336 -28.68 25.08 -10.61
N ASP A 337 -30.01 25.03 -10.58
CA ASP A 337 -30.75 24.15 -11.48
C ASP A 337 -30.77 24.77 -12.88
N THR A 338 -30.41 24.00 -13.90
CA THR A 338 -30.39 24.45 -15.30
C THR A 338 -31.62 23.97 -16.09
N HIS A 339 -32.49 23.17 -15.48
CA HIS A 339 -33.72 22.65 -16.11
C HIS A 339 -35.00 23.34 -15.62
N GLY A 340 -34.96 24.14 -14.55
CA GLY A 340 -36.13 24.87 -14.04
C GLY A 340 -36.39 26.18 -14.77
N GLU A 341 -37.66 26.59 -14.89
CA GLU A 341 -38.08 27.90 -15.42
C GLU A 341 -37.55 29.08 -14.58
N ARG A 342 -37.21 28.83 -13.30
CA ARG A 342 -36.49 29.77 -12.43
C ARG A 342 -35.26 29.08 -11.84
N PRO A 343 -34.07 29.71 -11.88
CA PRO A 343 -32.86 29.12 -11.33
C PRO A 343 -32.96 29.02 -9.80
N ALA A 344 -33.22 27.81 -9.30
CA ALA A 344 -33.21 27.52 -7.88
C ALA A 344 -31.77 27.30 -7.40
N VAL A 345 -31.26 28.22 -6.58
CA VAL A 345 -29.94 28.11 -5.96
C VAL A 345 -30.01 27.21 -4.74
N LEU A 346 -29.16 26.20 -4.70
CA LEU A 346 -28.92 25.37 -3.51
C LEU A 346 -27.51 25.64 -3.01
N THR A 347 -27.37 25.96 -1.73
CA THR A 347 -26.09 26.11 -1.04
C THR A 347 -25.92 25.05 0.04
N SER A 348 -24.71 24.49 0.14
CA SER A 348 -24.31 23.63 1.25
C SER A 348 -23.00 24.12 1.84
N HIS A 349 -22.89 24.00 3.15
CA HIS A 349 -21.66 24.29 3.87
C HIS A 349 -21.23 23.05 4.63
N VAL A 350 -20.10 22.47 4.22
CA VAL A 350 -19.55 21.28 4.86
C VAL A 350 -18.43 21.68 5.79
N THR A 351 -18.63 21.46 7.08
CA THR A 351 -17.63 21.67 8.13
C THR A 351 -17.37 20.37 8.87
N ALA A 352 -16.18 20.26 9.49
CA ALA A 352 -15.97 19.22 10.49
C ALA A 352 -16.82 19.53 11.73
N THR A 353 -17.62 18.57 12.19
CA THR A 353 -18.47 18.76 13.38
C THR A 353 -17.61 19.01 14.64
N PRO A 354 -18.14 19.66 15.69
CA PRO A 354 -17.40 19.85 16.95
C PRO A 354 -16.80 18.55 17.50
N ASP A 355 -17.55 17.44 17.43
CA ASP A 355 -17.07 16.12 17.85
C ASP A 355 -15.89 15.63 17.02
N GLN A 356 -15.96 15.78 15.69
CA GLN A 356 -14.87 15.40 14.78
C GLN A 356 -13.61 16.24 15.04
N GLN A 357 -13.78 17.53 15.33
CA GLN A 357 -12.68 18.42 15.70
C GLN A 357 -12.04 17.98 17.03
N GLN A 358 -12.83 17.72 18.06
CA GLN A 358 -12.34 17.24 19.36
C GLN A 358 -11.63 15.90 19.25
N ILE A 359 -12.16 14.95 18.47
CA ILE A 359 -11.48 13.66 18.20
C ILE A 359 -10.13 13.90 17.53
N THR A 360 -10.07 14.82 16.56
CA THR A 360 -8.83 15.14 15.84
C THR A 360 -7.78 15.75 16.77
N VAL A 361 -8.17 16.68 17.65
CA VAL A 361 -7.28 17.27 18.67
C VAL A 361 -6.76 16.21 19.64
N ARG A 362 -7.65 15.35 20.16
CA ARG A 362 -7.28 14.24 21.06
C ARG A 362 -6.29 13.28 20.39
N GLU A 363 -6.53 12.88 19.15
CA GLU A 363 -5.63 11.99 18.41
C GLU A 363 -4.29 12.66 18.08
N ALA A 364 -4.28 13.96 17.77
CA ALA A 364 -3.05 14.72 17.58
C ALA A 364 -2.21 14.79 18.88
N LYS A 365 -2.86 14.99 20.04
CA LYS A 365 -2.20 14.90 21.34
C LYS A 365 -1.60 13.51 21.56
N LYS A 366 -2.38 12.44 21.39
CA LYS A 366 -1.89 11.05 21.50
C LYS A 366 -0.72 10.76 20.56
N ALA A 367 -0.76 11.26 19.32
CA ALA A 367 0.32 11.09 18.36
C ALA A 367 1.62 11.78 18.83
N ARG A 368 1.52 13.01 19.38
CA ARG A 368 2.66 13.72 20.00
C ARG A 368 3.20 12.98 21.21
N ASP A 369 2.32 12.49 22.08
CA ASP A 369 2.72 11.76 23.30
C ASP A 369 3.44 10.44 22.94
N ARG A 370 2.98 9.72 21.92
CA ARG A 370 3.69 8.54 21.37
C ARG A 370 5.04 8.91 20.77
N MET A 371 5.13 10.01 20.03
CA MET A 371 6.42 10.48 19.47
C MET A 371 7.41 10.83 20.58
N ARG A 372 6.95 11.51 21.65
CA ARG A 372 7.76 11.79 22.84
C ARG A 372 8.18 10.50 23.55
N ALA A 373 7.30 9.51 23.66
CA ALA A 373 7.64 8.21 24.24
C ALA A 373 8.71 7.47 23.41
N LEU A 374 8.61 7.51 22.08
CA LEU A 374 9.63 6.98 21.18
C LEU A 374 10.99 7.66 21.36
N ASP A 375 11.00 8.99 21.43
CA ASP A 375 12.22 9.77 21.62
C ASP A 375 12.85 9.48 22.99
N ARG A 376 12.05 9.47 24.07
CA ARG A 376 12.50 9.08 25.41
C ARG A 376 13.09 7.67 25.45
N SER A 377 12.40 6.70 24.86
CA SER A 377 12.89 5.31 24.83
C SER A 377 14.21 5.18 24.08
N ARG A 378 14.35 5.88 22.95
CA ARG A 378 15.61 5.90 22.18
C ARG A 378 16.74 6.57 22.97
N ARG A 379 16.47 7.71 23.61
CA ARG A 379 17.44 8.41 24.46
C ARG A 379 17.92 7.54 25.60
N ALA A 380 17.01 6.83 26.25
CA ALA A 380 17.36 5.93 27.36
C ALA A 380 18.35 4.84 26.94
N THR A 381 18.12 4.21 25.78
CA THR A 381 19.02 3.17 25.27
C THR A 381 20.33 3.72 24.67
N ASN A 382 20.43 5.03 24.44
CA ASN A 382 21.60 5.67 23.82
C ASN A 382 22.02 6.92 24.59
N ALA A 383 22.00 6.88 25.93
CA ALA A 383 22.16 8.07 26.77
C ALA A 383 23.46 8.84 26.47
N SER A 384 24.57 8.12 26.21
CA SER A 384 25.87 8.71 25.84
C SER A 384 25.86 9.57 24.57
N GLN A 385 24.82 9.44 23.73
CA GLN A 385 24.68 10.20 22.50
C GLN A 385 23.94 11.54 22.71
N TYR A 386 23.50 11.84 23.93
CA TYR A 386 22.72 13.03 24.24
C TYR A 386 23.34 13.81 25.40
N ARG A 387 23.27 15.14 25.31
CA ARG A 387 23.66 16.04 26.40
C ARG A 387 22.56 16.10 27.45
N LEU A 388 22.93 16.48 28.67
CA LEU A 388 21.96 16.90 29.69
C LEU A 388 21.23 18.17 29.22
N SER A 389 19.96 18.31 29.60
CA SER A 389 19.26 19.59 29.43
C SER A 389 19.81 20.63 30.42
N PRO A 390 19.61 21.95 30.18
CA PRO A 390 20.04 23.00 31.12
C PRO A 390 19.57 22.74 32.56
N ASN A 391 18.32 22.30 32.74
CA ASN A 391 17.77 21.98 34.05
C ASN A 391 18.41 20.74 34.68
N GLN A 392 18.79 19.74 33.87
CA GLN A 392 19.51 18.56 34.34
C GLN A 392 20.94 18.91 34.74
N GLN A 393 21.60 19.79 33.98
CA GLN A 393 22.94 20.31 34.29
C GLN A 393 22.91 21.12 35.58
N ALA A 394 22.04 22.14 35.69
CA ALA A 394 21.92 22.95 36.91
C ALA A 394 21.54 22.14 38.16
N ARG A 395 20.86 21.00 38.00
CA ARG A 395 20.62 20.06 39.10
C ARG A 395 21.87 19.25 39.45
N ALA A 396 22.64 18.81 38.47
CA ALA A 396 23.91 18.13 38.70
C ALA A 396 24.90 19.07 39.41
N ASP A 397 25.01 20.31 38.94
CA ASP A 397 25.89 21.34 39.51
C ASP A 397 25.54 21.66 40.97
N ARG A 398 24.23 21.85 41.26
CA ARG A 398 23.76 22.06 42.65
C ARG A 398 24.07 20.87 43.57
N ARG A 399 24.02 19.64 43.06
CA ARG A 399 24.37 18.45 43.85
C ARG A 399 25.86 18.38 44.10
N ALA A 400 26.67 18.65 43.10
CA ALA A 400 28.12 18.68 43.22
C ALA A 400 28.56 19.75 44.23
N ALA A 401 27.98 20.96 44.16
CA ALA A 401 28.21 22.03 45.13
C ALA A 401 27.83 21.64 46.56
N ALA A 402 26.83 20.76 46.73
CA ALA A 402 26.41 20.23 48.03
C ALA A 402 27.19 18.98 48.48
N GLY A 403 28.28 18.60 47.77
CA GLY A 403 29.08 17.40 48.09
C GLY A 403 28.35 16.08 47.90
N LEU A 404 27.19 16.07 47.21
CA LEU A 404 26.39 14.88 47.01
C LEU A 404 26.89 14.05 45.82
N PRO A 405 26.78 12.71 45.86
CA PRO A 405 27.23 11.86 44.76
C PRO A 405 26.45 12.15 43.47
N THR A 406 27.17 12.01 42.34
CA THR A 406 26.62 12.17 40.99
C THR A 406 25.50 11.17 40.76
N ARG A 407 24.32 11.67 40.40
CA ARG A 407 23.16 10.84 40.07
C ARG A 407 23.20 10.47 38.60
N THR A 408 23.17 9.17 38.30
CA THR A 408 23.02 8.68 36.92
C THR A 408 21.72 9.19 36.30
N VAL A 409 21.81 9.76 35.10
CA VAL A 409 20.66 10.25 34.34
C VAL A 409 20.36 9.27 33.22
N ASP A 410 19.35 8.42 33.42
CA ASP A 410 19.00 7.37 32.47
C ASP A 410 18.41 7.92 31.16
N THR A 411 17.83 9.11 31.17
CA THR A 411 17.24 9.73 29.96
C THR A 411 17.64 11.20 29.85
N PRO A 412 18.75 11.51 29.17
CA PRO A 412 19.16 12.89 28.91
C PRO A 412 18.15 13.61 28.02
N ALA A 413 17.69 14.78 28.45
CA ALA A 413 16.68 15.58 27.75
C ALA A 413 17.29 16.66 26.82
N GLY A 414 18.61 16.83 26.82
CA GLY A 414 19.31 17.81 26.00
C GLY A 414 19.44 17.40 24.53
N ALA A 415 20.12 18.22 23.73
CA ALA A 415 20.34 17.94 22.32
C ALA A 415 21.25 16.71 22.12
N ARG A 416 21.14 16.08 20.94
CA ARG A 416 22.06 15.01 20.54
C ARG A 416 23.46 15.59 20.35
N VAL A 417 24.49 14.84 20.72
CA VAL A 417 25.87 15.22 20.47
C VAL A 417 26.10 15.28 18.95
N ALA A 418 26.54 16.45 18.48
CA ALA A 418 26.76 16.75 17.09
C ALA A 418 28.14 17.40 16.89
N THR A 419 28.70 17.23 15.69
CA THR A 419 29.90 17.94 15.22
C THR A 419 29.64 19.44 15.10
N SER A 420 30.68 20.26 14.93
CA SER A 420 30.55 21.70 14.63
C SER A 420 29.65 22.00 13.42
N ALA A 421 29.61 21.11 12.42
CA ALA A 421 28.73 21.20 11.26
C ALA A 421 27.25 20.82 11.54
N GLY A 422 26.86 20.60 12.80
CA GLY A 422 25.49 20.21 13.18
C GLY A 422 25.12 18.75 12.90
N ASN A 423 26.03 17.95 12.32
CA ASN A 423 25.79 16.54 12.03
C ASN A 423 25.91 15.68 13.31
N PRO A 424 24.99 14.74 13.55
CA PRO A 424 25.11 13.81 14.68
C PRO A 424 26.42 13.02 14.62
N VAL A 425 27.16 12.99 15.74
CA VAL A 425 28.43 12.23 15.83
C VAL A 425 28.19 10.75 15.52
N GLN A 426 27.11 10.19 16.08
CA GLN A 426 26.57 8.91 15.66
C GLN A 426 25.28 9.10 14.84
N ALA A 427 25.23 8.50 13.66
CA ALA A 427 24.01 8.46 12.86
C ALA A 427 22.92 7.60 13.53
N TYR A 428 21.65 8.07 13.52
CA TYR A 428 20.49 7.39 14.11
C TYR A 428 20.27 5.93 13.69
N ARG A 429 20.80 5.51 12.53
CA ARG A 429 20.72 4.13 12.05
C ARG A 429 21.61 3.15 12.84
N LYS A 430 22.59 3.66 13.58
CA LYS A 430 23.49 2.90 14.45
C LYS A 430 22.99 2.84 15.89
N ASP A 431 21.88 3.51 16.21
CA ASP A 431 21.33 3.52 17.56
C ASP A 431 20.84 2.11 17.97
N VAL A 432 21.14 1.75 19.21
CA VAL A 432 20.55 0.57 19.84
C VAL A 432 19.09 0.88 20.15
N VAL A 433 18.18 0.03 19.72
CA VAL A 433 16.74 0.23 19.94
C VAL A 433 16.18 -0.90 20.81
N SER A 434 15.53 -0.52 21.91
CA SER A 434 14.87 -1.45 22.83
C SER A 434 13.65 -2.13 22.19
N HIS A 435 13.19 -3.23 22.78
CA HIS A 435 11.92 -3.86 22.39
C HIS A 435 10.74 -2.90 22.56
N ALA A 436 10.68 -2.19 23.69
CA ALA A 436 9.66 -1.17 23.94
C ALA A 436 9.61 -0.08 22.84
N TYR A 437 10.77 0.39 22.36
CA TYR A 437 10.82 1.33 21.23
C TYR A 437 10.19 0.74 19.96
N ARG A 438 10.51 -0.53 19.66
CA ARG A 438 9.99 -1.22 18.46
C ARG A 438 8.47 -1.39 18.55
N ASP A 439 7.93 -1.65 19.73
CA ASP A 439 6.50 -1.83 19.96
C ASP A 439 5.74 -0.51 19.88
N LEU A 440 6.23 0.54 20.55
CA LEU A 440 5.67 1.89 20.44
C LEU A 440 5.65 2.39 19.00
N ARG A 441 6.67 2.03 18.21
CA ARG A 441 6.77 2.43 16.80
C ARG A 441 5.73 1.71 15.95
N ALA A 442 5.51 0.42 16.22
CA ALA A 442 4.46 -0.35 15.55
C ALA A 442 3.07 0.22 15.86
N ASP A 443 2.80 0.54 17.13
CA ASP A 443 1.52 1.13 17.56
C ASP A 443 1.29 2.52 16.95
N HIS A 444 2.34 3.34 16.91
CA HIS A 444 2.27 4.66 16.27
C HIS A 444 1.95 4.54 14.77
N ALA A 445 2.60 3.62 14.06
CA ALA A 445 2.34 3.37 12.63
C ALA A 445 0.92 2.83 12.37
N ALA A 446 0.45 1.90 13.21
CA ALA A 446 -0.91 1.34 13.11
C ALA A 446 -1.98 2.43 13.31
N ALA A 447 -1.80 3.29 14.32
CA ALA A 447 -2.72 4.39 14.58
C ALA A 447 -2.68 5.47 13.49
N ALA A 448 -1.49 5.80 12.95
CA ALA A 448 -1.37 6.74 11.83
C ALA A 448 -2.10 6.21 10.57
N SER A 449 -2.01 4.90 10.33
CA SER A 449 -2.73 4.23 9.25
C SER A 449 -4.25 4.27 9.47
N ALA A 450 -4.71 4.02 10.70
CA ALA A 450 -6.12 4.12 11.05
C ALA A 450 -6.68 5.54 10.86
N THR A 451 -5.94 6.57 11.29
CA THR A 451 -6.29 7.98 11.06
C THR A 451 -6.36 8.31 9.57
N THR A 452 -5.41 7.81 8.78
CA THR A 452 -5.41 7.96 7.31
C THR A 452 -6.66 7.37 6.68
N ARG A 453 -7.11 6.18 7.11
CA ARG A 453 -8.33 5.54 6.61
C ARG A 453 -9.59 6.30 7.02
N ARG A 454 -9.67 6.79 8.26
CA ARG A 454 -10.81 7.61 8.73
C ARG A 454 -10.97 8.87 7.89
N LYS A 455 -9.87 9.59 7.64
CA LYS A 455 -9.89 10.79 6.78
C LYS A 455 -10.33 10.48 5.36
N ASP A 456 -9.89 9.35 4.81
CA ASP A 456 -10.33 8.90 3.49
C ASP A 456 -11.83 8.55 3.44
N ALA A 457 -12.35 7.91 4.50
CA ALA A 457 -13.76 7.57 4.62
C ALA A 457 -14.62 8.84 4.74
N PHE A 458 -14.22 9.79 5.59
CA PHE A 458 -14.87 11.09 5.70
C PHE A 458 -14.89 11.82 4.37
N ALA A 459 -13.74 11.95 3.70
CA ALA A 459 -13.65 12.62 2.41
C ALA A 459 -14.54 11.97 1.34
N ARG A 460 -14.66 10.65 1.36
CA ARG A 460 -15.55 9.91 0.46
C ARG A 460 -17.03 10.16 0.76
N GLN A 461 -17.43 10.11 2.02
CA GLN A 461 -18.81 10.35 2.42
C GLN A 461 -19.25 11.79 2.10
N THR A 462 -18.39 12.77 2.38
CA THR A 462 -18.64 14.16 2.03
C THR A 462 -18.76 14.35 0.52
N ALA A 463 -17.85 13.78 -0.28
CA ALA A 463 -17.94 13.85 -1.73
C ALA A 463 -19.26 13.26 -2.27
N GLN A 464 -19.69 12.11 -1.72
CA GLN A 464 -20.97 11.48 -2.05
C GLN A 464 -22.15 12.38 -1.71
N ALA A 465 -22.17 12.98 -0.52
CA ALA A 465 -23.23 13.90 -0.11
C ALA A 465 -23.29 15.15 -0.99
N ILE A 466 -22.13 15.72 -1.33
CA ILE A 466 -22.04 16.89 -2.22
C ILE A 466 -22.62 16.55 -3.61
N VAL A 467 -22.17 15.47 -4.25
CA VAL A 467 -22.64 15.10 -5.59
C VAL A 467 -24.12 14.72 -5.58
N ALA A 468 -24.60 14.03 -4.53
CA ALA A 468 -26.00 13.69 -4.39
C ALA A 468 -26.92 14.93 -4.27
N ALA A 469 -26.43 16.03 -3.68
CA ALA A 469 -27.21 17.25 -3.51
C ALA A 469 -27.04 18.24 -4.68
N HIS A 470 -25.80 18.44 -5.16
CA HIS A 470 -25.43 19.51 -6.10
C HIS A 470 -25.23 19.04 -7.53
N GLY A 471 -25.28 17.72 -7.77
CA GLY A 471 -25.04 17.14 -9.08
C GLY A 471 -23.57 16.86 -9.37
N PRO A 472 -23.28 16.17 -10.49
CA PRO A 472 -21.95 15.67 -10.80
C PRO A 472 -21.08 16.68 -11.58
N HIS A 473 -21.63 17.84 -11.96
CA HIS A 473 -20.91 18.88 -12.71
C HIS A 473 -20.53 20.03 -11.77
N LEU A 474 -19.27 20.02 -11.31
CA LEU A 474 -18.76 20.98 -10.34
C LEU A 474 -17.52 21.70 -10.86
N ILE A 475 -17.37 22.96 -10.46
CA ILE A 475 -16.21 23.80 -10.73
C ILE A 475 -15.61 24.22 -9.40
N THR A 476 -14.31 24.06 -9.22
CA THR A 476 -13.60 24.55 -8.02
C THR A 476 -12.49 25.51 -8.41
N GLU A 477 -12.03 26.33 -7.48
CA GLU A 477 -10.79 27.10 -7.70
C GLU A 477 -9.56 26.19 -7.89
N ASP A 478 -8.64 26.61 -8.77
CA ASP A 478 -7.32 25.99 -8.92
C ASP A 478 -6.41 26.44 -7.76
N VAL A 479 -6.37 25.61 -6.73
CA VAL A 479 -5.60 25.90 -5.52
C VAL A 479 -4.40 24.96 -5.39
N ASP A 480 -3.21 25.55 -5.24
CA ASP A 480 -2.04 24.80 -4.79
C ASP A 480 -2.11 24.51 -3.27
N VAL A 481 -2.57 23.30 -2.93
CA VAL A 481 -2.57 22.75 -1.57
C VAL A 481 -1.18 22.79 -0.91
N ARG A 482 -0.07 22.83 -1.69
CA ARG A 482 1.29 22.99 -1.14
C ARG A 482 1.52 24.40 -0.60
N THR A 483 0.97 25.42 -1.26
CA THR A 483 0.99 26.80 -0.77
C THR A 483 0.21 26.89 0.54
N TRP A 484 -0.93 26.21 0.62
CA TRP A 484 -1.68 26.14 1.87
C TRP A 484 -0.92 25.43 2.99
N ALA A 485 -0.30 24.29 2.68
CA ALA A 485 0.51 23.56 3.65
C ALA A 485 1.72 24.37 4.14
N ARG A 486 2.30 25.24 3.30
CA ARG A 486 3.38 26.15 3.70
C ARG A 486 2.87 27.26 4.62
N ARG A 487 1.72 27.87 4.30
CA ARG A 487 1.19 29.06 5.00
C ARG A 487 0.46 28.72 6.29
N TRP A 488 -0.38 27.68 6.29
CA TRP A 488 -1.20 27.28 7.45
C TRP A 488 -0.72 25.98 8.11
N GLY A 489 0.36 25.37 7.61
CA GLY A 489 1.06 24.28 8.28
C GLY A 489 0.15 23.11 8.65
N ARG A 490 0.03 22.86 9.96
CA ARG A 490 -0.69 21.71 10.53
C ARG A 490 -2.23 21.84 10.43
N GLY A 491 -2.77 23.04 10.19
CA GLY A 491 -4.22 23.27 10.07
C GLY A 491 -4.83 22.53 8.87
N VAL A 492 -4.15 22.57 7.72
CA VAL A 492 -4.55 21.89 6.48
C VAL A 492 -4.65 20.37 6.64
N ALA A 493 -3.85 19.80 7.55
CA ALA A 493 -3.82 18.37 7.75
C ALA A 493 -5.06 17.82 8.47
N ALA A 494 -5.86 18.66 9.16
CA ALA A 494 -7.06 18.22 9.87
C ALA A 494 -8.20 17.88 8.89
N PHE A 495 -8.49 18.80 7.96
CA PHE A 495 -9.56 18.68 6.97
C PHE A 495 -9.12 17.96 5.68
N THR A 496 -7.83 17.99 5.34
CA THR A 496 -7.24 17.34 4.15
C THR A 496 -7.89 17.72 2.82
N PRO A 497 -7.94 19.02 2.46
CA PRO A 497 -8.65 19.51 1.27
C PRO A 497 -8.24 18.81 -0.02
N GLY A 498 -6.96 18.54 -0.24
CA GLY A 498 -6.51 17.80 -1.43
C GLY A 498 -7.06 16.36 -1.53
N ARG A 499 -7.34 15.68 -0.40
CA ARG A 499 -8.02 14.38 -0.42
C ARG A 499 -9.50 14.53 -0.75
N MET A 500 -10.12 15.58 -0.21
CA MET A 500 -11.52 15.88 -0.44
C MET A 500 -11.78 16.19 -1.91
N LEU A 501 -11.02 17.10 -2.51
CA LEU A 501 -11.11 17.42 -3.95
C LEU A 501 -10.84 16.20 -4.82
N SER A 502 -9.84 15.38 -4.47
CA SER A 502 -9.58 14.13 -5.20
C SER A 502 -10.74 13.12 -5.10
N ARG A 503 -11.42 13.05 -3.95
CA ARG A 503 -12.60 12.20 -3.77
C ARG A 503 -13.83 12.76 -4.50
N LEU A 504 -14.00 14.08 -4.48
CA LEU A 504 -15.06 14.78 -5.22
C LEU A 504 -14.93 14.56 -6.72
N ALA A 505 -13.73 14.76 -7.29
CA ALA A 505 -13.45 14.49 -8.70
C ALA A 505 -13.80 13.04 -9.09
N GLY A 506 -13.40 12.08 -8.24
CA GLY A 506 -13.71 10.67 -8.45
C GLY A 506 -15.21 10.38 -8.40
N GLU A 507 -15.96 11.07 -7.54
CA GLU A 507 -17.41 10.87 -7.39
C GLU A 507 -18.20 11.55 -8.52
N CYS A 508 -17.81 12.76 -8.95
CA CYS A 508 -18.32 13.41 -10.15
C CYS A 508 -18.18 12.50 -11.37
N THR A 509 -16.97 11.98 -11.59
CA THR A 509 -16.68 11.05 -12.71
C THR A 509 -17.52 9.77 -12.59
N ALA A 510 -17.63 9.20 -11.39
CA ALA A 510 -18.40 7.97 -11.17
C ALA A 510 -19.92 8.14 -11.36
N THR A 511 -20.39 9.39 -11.43
CA THR A 511 -21.80 9.77 -11.60
C THR A 511 -22.03 10.39 -12.99
N GLY A 512 -21.05 10.27 -13.91
CA GLY A 512 -21.18 10.74 -15.29
C GLY A 512 -20.88 12.22 -15.53
N GLY A 513 -20.40 12.95 -14.51
CA GLY A 513 -20.01 14.34 -14.62
C GLY A 513 -18.52 14.58 -14.48
N THR A 514 -18.17 15.83 -14.17
CA THR A 514 -16.78 16.32 -14.18
C THR A 514 -16.55 17.31 -13.05
N LEU A 515 -15.34 17.28 -12.47
CA LEU A 515 -14.83 18.35 -11.63
C LEU A 515 -13.82 19.17 -12.44
N LEU A 516 -14.16 20.42 -12.73
CA LEU A 516 -13.27 21.37 -13.41
C LEU A 516 -12.60 22.30 -12.40
N THR A 517 -11.46 22.85 -12.79
CA THR A 517 -10.74 23.86 -12.00
C THR A 517 -10.69 25.17 -12.76
N ALA A 518 -11.12 26.26 -12.12
CA ALA A 518 -11.00 27.62 -12.64
C ALA A 518 -9.71 28.27 -12.11
N SER A 519 -8.90 28.84 -13.01
CA SER A 519 -7.68 29.54 -12.61
C SER A 519 -8.02 30.81 -11.81
N THR A 520 -7.26 31.04 -10.74
CA THR A 520 -7.33 32.27 -9.93
C THR A 520 -6.37 33.36 -10.41
N PHE A 521 -5.64 33.15 -11.54
CA PHE A 521 -4.58 34.05 -12.02
C PHE A 521 -5.01 35.08 -13.09
N THR A 522 -6.30 35.34 -13.25
CA THR A 522 -6.78 36.39 -14.17
C THR A 522 -7.88 37.21 -13.53
N THR A 523 -7.45 38.28 -12.87
CA THR A 523 -8.06 39.62 -12.86
C THR A 523 -6.95 40.62 -12.66
#